data_AF-A0A7R9ISA0-F1
#
_entry.id   AF-A0A7R9ISA0-F1
#
_cell.length_a   1.000
_cell.length_b   1.000
_cell.length_c   1.000
_cell.angle_alpha   90.00
_cell.angle_beta   90.00
_cell.angle_gamma   90.00
#
_symmetry.space_group_name_H-M   'P 1'
#
loop_
_entity.id
_entity.type
_entity.pdbx_description
1 polymer ?
#
loop_
_entity_poly.entity_id
_entity_poly.type
_entity_poly.pdbx_seq_one_letter_code
_entity_poly.pdbx_strand_id
1 'polypeptide(L)'
;MWRVSPVPVTLSIYFFNWTNPHELKQPGAKPKLVEMGPYAFREYHEKVDIVWNDDNNTVSYRQVRWWQFDPDQSRGSLDDLVTTVNVVPAVRTHSCYIYLSLSSTPAKLGQLAPVVP
;
A
#
# COMPACT_ATOMS: atom_id res chain seq x y z
N MET A 1 4.72 1.88 29.47
CA MET A 1 3.97 0.83 28.75
C MET A 1 3.29 1.30 27.45
N TRP A 2 3.01 2.59 27.22
CA TRP A 2 2.35 3.07 25.98
C TRP A 2 3.29 3.71 24.93
N ARG A 3 4.48 4.15 25.38
CA ARG A 3 5.47 4.90 24.58
C ARG A 3 6.33 4.02 23.68
N VAL A 4 6.77 2.87 24.20
CA VAL A 4 7.55 1.85 23.49
C VAL A 4 6.80 0.53 23.64
N SER A 5 6.59 -0.18 22.53
CA SER A 5 5.98 -1.51 22.57
C SER A 5 6.98 -2.51 23.17
N PRO A 6 6.63 -3.22 24.26
CA PRO A 6 7.53 -4.18 24.89
C PRO A 6 7.71 -5.48 24.08
N VAL A 7 6.76 -5.80 23.19
CA VAL A 7 6.79 -7.01 22.36
C VAL A 7 6.88 -6.59 20.90
N PRO A 8 7.88 -7.08 20.13
CA PRO A 8 7.96 -6.84 18.70
C PRO A 8 6.85 -7.59 17.97
N VAL A 9 6.27 -6.95 16.95
CA VAL A 9 5.24 -7.56 16.10
C VAL A 9 5.93 -8.18 14.88
N THR A 10 5.51 -9.36 14.44
CA THR A 10 6.05 -9.97 13.22
C THR A 10 5.22 -9.53 12.01
N LEU A 11 5.89 -8.92 11.03
CA LEU A 11 5.35 -8.64 9.70
C LEU A 11 5.82 -9.74 8.74
N SER A 12 4.87 -10.52 8.21
CA SER A 12 5.16 -11.54 7.20
C SER A 12 4.71 -11.07 5.82
N ILE A 13 5.67 -10.90 4.92
CA ILE A 13 5.43 -10.47 3.55
C ILE A 13 5.41 -11.69 2.62
N TYR A 14 4.41 -11.73 1.74
CA TYR A 14 4.28 -12.73 0.68
C TYR A 14 4.28 -12.02 -0.67
N PHE A 15 5.09 -12.52 -1.59
CA PHE A 15 5.16 -12.03 -2.95
C PHE A 15 4.53 -13.03 -3.91
N PHE A 16 3.99 -12.53 -5.01
CA PHE A 16 3.55 -13.36 -6.12
C PHE A 16 4.53 -13.17 -7.29
N ASN A 17 5.41 -14.15 -7.47
CA ASN A 17 6.37 -14.14 -8.55
C ASN A 17 5.72 -14.51 -9.87
N TRP A 18 5.91 -13.66 -10.87
CA TRP A 18 5.34 -13.86 -12.20
C TRP A 18 6.29 -14.62 -13.11
N THR A 19 5.91 -15.84 -13.51
CA THR A 19 6.78 -16.77 -14.27
C THR A 19 6.69 -16.61 -15.79
N ASN A 20 5.60 -16.06 -16.33
CA ASN A 20 5.39 -15.86 -17.78
C ASN A 20 5.20 -14.39 -18.20
N PRO A 21 6.06 -13.44 -17.80
CA PRO A 21 5.89 -12.03 -18.15
C PRO A 21 6.01 -11.76 -19.66
N HIS A 22 6.73 -12.62 -20.39
CA HIS A 22 6.93 -12.50 -21.84
C HIS A 22 5.65 -12.80 -22.64
N GLU A 23 4.73 -13.62 -22.11
CA GLU A 23 3.47 -13.98 -22.76
C GLU A 23 2.44 -12.84 -22.70
N LEU A 24 2.66 -11.78 -21.90
CA LEU A 24 1.73 -10.66 -21.73
C LEU A 24 1.32 -9.98 -23.04
N LYS A 25 2.21 -9.98 -24.04
CA LYS A 25 1.94 -9.38 -25.35
C LYS A 25 0.93 -10.18 -26.18
N GLN A 26 0.66 -11.42 -25.80
CA GLN A 26 -0.26 -12.29 -26.53
C GLN A 26 -1.71 -12.03 -26.06
N PRO A 27 -2.65 -11.80 -26.98
CA PRO A 27 -4.06 -11.66 -26.63
C PRO A 27 -4.58 -12.90 -25.88
N GLY A 28 -5.15 -12.69 -24.70
CA GLY A 28 -5.73 -13.77 -23.89
C GLY A 28 -4.74 -14.56 -23.02
N ALA A 29 -3.45 -14.22 -23.01
CA ALA A 29 -2.48 -14.83 -22.11
C ALA A 29 -2.80 -14.52 -20.64
N LYS A 30 -2.86 -15.57 -19.81
CA LYS A 30 -3.12 -15.45 -18.37
C LYS A 30 -1.80 -15.42 -17.59
N PRO A 31 -1.63 -14.52 -16.62
CA PRO A 31 -0.44 -14.50 -15.78
C PRO A 31 -0.39 -15.75 -14.90
N LYS A 32 0.79 -16.38 -14.84
CA LYS A 32 1.12 -17.50 -13.97
C LYS A 32 1.91 -16.94 -12.79
N LEU A 33 1.30 -16.99 -11.62
CA LEU A 33 1.85 -16.46 -10.38
C LEU A 33 2.21 -17.62 -9.44
N VAL A 34 3.37 -17.51 -8.79
CA VAL A 34 3.83 -18.45 -7.76
C VAL A 34 4.05 -17.66 -6.49
N GLU A 35 3.42 -18.10 -5.40
CA GLU A 35 3.61 -17.48 -4.08
C GLU A 35 5.03 -17.73 -3.56
N MET A 36 5.67 -16.68 -3.06
CA MET A 36 6.98 -16.70 -2.43
C MET A 36 6.89 -16.06 -1.06
N GLY A 37 7.32 -16.79 -0.03
CA GLY A 37 7.33 -16.30 1.35
C GLY A 37 6.98 -17.39 2.36
N PRO A 38 6.94 -17.03 3.66
CA PRO A 38 7.05 -15.67 4.18
C PRO A 38 8.47 -15.08 4.14
N TYR A 39 8.55 -13.76 3.97
CA TYR A 39 9.70 -12.93 4.37
C TYR A 39 9.30 -12.20 5.65
N ALA A 40 9.87 -12.62 6.76
CA ALA A 40 9.50 -12.16 8.10
C ALA A 40 10.37 -10.99 8.55
N PHE A 41 9.74 -10.00 9.16
CA PHE A 41 10.38 -8.84 9.75
C PHE A 41 9.85 -8.60 11.16
N ARG A 42 10.73 -8.32 12.11
CA ARG A 42 10.37 -7.81 13.43
C ARG A 42 10.14 -6.32 13.34
N GLU A 43 8.92 -5.91 13.61
CA GLU A 43 8.48 -4.52 13.63
C GLU A 43 8.53 -3.96 15.06
N TYR A 44 9.13 -2.79 15.17
CA TYR A 44 9.28 -2.06 16.41
C TYR A 44 8.63 -0.69 16.30
N HIS A 45 7.91 -0.29 17.35
CA HIS A 45 7.19 0.99 17.40
C HIS A 45 7.67 1.83 18.58
N GLU A 46 7.94 3.10 18.30
CA GLU A 46 8.24 4.11 19.31
C GLU A 46 7.42 5.38 19.06
N LYS A 47 6.87 5.95 20.13
CA LYS A 47 6.24 7.27 20.11
C LYS A 47 7.25 8.32 20.58
N VAL A 48 7.60 9.22 19.67
CA VAL A 48 8.53 10.33 19.87
C VAL A 48 7.78 11.66 19.79
N ASP A 49 8.45 12.76 20.15
CA ASP A 49 7.90 14.12 20.08
C ASP A 49 6.56 14.27 20.83
N ILE A 50 6.52 13.75 22.06
CA ILE A 50 5.31 13.68 22.88
C ILE A 50 5.03 15.06 23.49
N VAL A 51 3.88 15.64 23.15
CA VAL A 51 3.37 16.90 23.70
C VAL A 51 2.07 16.62 24.44
N TRP A 52 2.01 17.02 25.71
CA TRP A 52 0.81 16.98 26.52
C TRP A 52 0.09 18.32 26.38
N ASN A 53 -1.19 18.26 26.01
CA ASN A 53 -2.03 19.44 25.85
C ASN A 53 -2.98 19.50 27.05
N ASP A 54 -2.58 20.25 28.08
CA ASP A 54 -3.32 20.34 29.34
C ASP A 54 -4.71 20.98 29.17
N ASP A 55 -4.86 21.89 28.19
CA ASP A 55 -6.11 22.62 27.93
C ASP A 55 -7.27 21.71 27.49
N ASN A 56 -6.98 20.56 26.86
CA ASN A 56 -7.99 19.65 26.33
C ASN A 56 -7.76 18.18 26.71
N ASN A 57 -6.83 17.92 27.65
CA ASN A 57 -6.46 16.57 28.11
C ASN A 57 -6.07 15.61 26.96
N THR A 58 -5.40 16.12 25.92
CA THR A 58 -4.93 15.30 24.79
C THR A 58 -3.41 15.16 24.76
N VAL A 59 -2.94 14.18 23.98
CA VAL A 59 -1.51 13.92 23.77
C VAL A 59 -1.23 13.85 22.28
N SER A 60 -0.32 14.68 21.81
CA SER A 60 0.19 14.64 20.45
C SER A 60 1.53 13.90 20.44
N TYR A 61 1.75 13.04 19.45
CA TYR A 61 2.99 12.29 19.31
C TYR A 61 3.21 11.92 17.84
N ARG A 62 4.46 11.62 17.50
CA ARG A 62 4.83 11.00 16.22
C ARG A 62 5.19 9.54 16.45
N GLN A 63 4.63 8.65 15.64
CA GLN A 63 4.95 7.22 15.71
C GLN A 63 6.05 6.89 14.70
N VAL A 64 7.19 6.42 15.21
CA VAL A 64 8.29 5.89 14.41
C VAL A 64 8.18 4.37 14.39
N ARG A 65 8.37 3.80 13.20
CA ARG A 65 8.37 2.36 12.97
C ARG A 65 9.65 1.96 12.25
N TRP A 66 10.26 0.86 12.67
CA TRP A 66 11.37 0.25 11.96
C TRP A 66 11.21 -1.26 11.93
N TRP A 67 11.84 -1.87 10.93
CA TRP A 67 11.72 -3.30 10.64
C TRP A 67 13.11 -3.91 10.59
N GLN A 68 13.26 -5.07 11.23
CA GLN A 68 14.47 -5.88 11.19
C GLN A 68 14.14 -7.23 10.57
N PHE A 69 14.89 -7.61 9.53
CA PHE A 69 14.68 -8.91 8.87
C PHE A 69 14.96 -10.07 9.83
N ASP A 70 14.07 -11.05 9.85
CA ASP A 70 14.17 -12.27 10.65
C ASP A 70 14.42 -13.48 9.73
N PRO A 71 15.67 -13.92 9.56
CA PRO A 71 15.99 -15.03 8.66
C PRO A 71 15.43 -16.37 9.15
N ASP A 72 15.26 -16.56 10.46
CA ASP A 72 14.80 -17.85 11.03
C ASP A 72 13.32 -18.09 10.74
N GLN A 73 12.53 -17.02 10.63
CA GLN A 73 11.11 -17.06 10.30
C GLN A 73 10.84 -16.85 8.80
N SER A 74 11.90 -16.63 8.00
CA SER A 74 11.80 -16.41 6.57
C SER A 74 12.11 -17.67 5.78
N ARG A 75 11.39 -17.90 4.67
CA ARG A 75 11.71 -19.00 3.73
C ARG A 75 12.74 -18.63 2.68
N GLY A 76 13.02 -17.34 2.50
CA GLY A 76 13.87 -16.80 1.45
C GLY A 76 14.87 -15.75 1.96
N SER A 77 15.76 -15.30 1.07
CA SER A 77 16.73 -14.23 1.35
C SER A 77 16.22 -12.87 0.84
N LEU A 78 16.76 -11.78 1.35
CA LEU A 78 16.52 -10.44 0.80
C LEU A 78 17.07 -10.27 -0.64
N ASP A 79 17.93 -11.19 -1.08
CA ASP A 79 18.49 -11.23 -2.43
C ASP A 79 17.59 -11.97 -3.45
N ASP A 80 16.45 -12.51 -3.01
CA ASP A 80 15.57 -13.29 -3.88
C ASP A 80 14.95 -12.42 -4.99
N LEU A 81 15.06 -12.87 -6.24
CA LEU A 81 14.54 -12.17 -7.40
C LEU A 81 13.03 -12.44 -7.57
N VAL A 82 12.24 -11.38 -7.44
CA VAL A 82 10.79 -11.42 -7.68
C VAL A 82 10.44 -10.61 -8.91
N THR A 83 9.83 -11.24 -9.90
CA THR A 83 9.27 -10.54 -11.06
C THR A 83 7.84 -10.11 -10.77
N THR A 84 7.57 -8.80 -10.80
CA THR A 84 6.25 -8.22 -10.55
C THR A 84 5.93 -7.11 -11.56
N VAL A 85 4.70 -6.60 -11.52
CA VAL A 85 4.27 -5.47 -12.34
C VAL A 85 5.03 -4.21 -11.93
N ASN A 86 5.46 -3.42 -12.92
CA ASN A 86 6.01 -2.10 -12.64
C ASN A 86 4.90 -1.17 -12.13
N VAL A 87 4.92 -0.86 -10.83
CA VAL A 87 3.87 -0.11 -10.15
C VAL A 87 3.84 1.36 -10.58
N VAL A 88 4.99 1.97 -10.87
CA VAL A 88 5.10 3.40 -11.20
C VAL A 88 4.26 3.81 -12.43
N PRO A 89 4.43 3.18 -13.62
CA PRO A 89 3.58 3.47 -14.77
C PRO A 89 2.15 2.99 -14.56
N ALA A 90 1.92 1.88 -13.84
CA ALA A 90 0.57 1.36 -13.60
C ALA A 90 -0.29 2.36 -12.83
N VAL A 91 0.24 2.96 -11.75
CA VAL A 91 -0.47 3.97 -10.95
C VAL A 91 -0.66 5.26 -11.74
N ARG A 92 0.37 5.73 -12.45
CA ARG A 92 0.28 6.96 -13.26
C ARG A 92 -0.81 6.87 -14.32
N THR A 93 -0.89 5.74 -15.01
CA THR A 93 -1.91 5.48 -16.01
C THR A 93 -3.30 5.47 -15.38
N HIS A 94 -3.48 4.86 -14.21
CA HIS A 94 -4.77 4.86 -13.51
C HIS A 94 -5.24 6.27 -13.11
N SER A 95 -4.36 7.09 -12.53
CA SER A 95 -4.69 8.49 -12.22
C SER A 95 -5.02 9.28 -13.48
N CYS A 96 -4.22 9.14 -14.55
CA CYS A 96 -4.47 9.82 -15.82
C CYS A 96 -5.81 9.42 -16.45
N TYR A 97 -6.16 8.12 -16.43
CA TYR A 97 -7.46 7.63 -16.92
C TYR A 97 -8.64 8.21 -16.12
N ILE A 98 -8.51 8.31 -14.79
CA ILE A 98 -9.55 8.92 -13.94
C ILE A 98 -9.74 10.39 -14.32
N TYR A 99 -8.66 11.17 -14.43
CA TYR A 99 -8.76 12.58 -14.84
C TYR A 99 -9.34 12.75 -16.25
N LEU A 100 -8.93 11.90 -17.20
CA LEU A 100 -9.47 11.93 -18.56
C LEU A 100 -10.97 11.57 -18.57
N SER A 101 -11.40 10.56 -17.81
CA SER A 101 -12.82 10.20 -17.70
C SER A 101 -13.67 11.32 -17.08
N LEU A 102 -13.18 11.98 -16.03
CA LEU A 102 -13.87 13.07 -15.34
C LEU A 102 -13.95 14.34 -16.20
N SER A 103 -12.92 14.61 -17.01
CA SER A 103 -12.93 15.72 -17.97
C SER A 103 -13.80 15.46 -19.20
N SER A 104 -14.02 14.18 -19.54
CA SER A 104 -14.83 13.75 -20.69
C SER A 104 -16.32 13.63 -20.38
N THR A 105 -16.73 13.67 -19.11
CA THR A 105 -18.14 13.79 -18.73
C THR A 105 -18.59 15.25 -18.81
N PRO A 106 -19.37 15.68 -19.83
CA PRO A 106 -20.00 16.99 -19.78
C PRO A 106 -20.95 17.01 -18.58
N ALA A 107 -20.76 17.97 -17.68
CA ALA A 107 -21.69 18.21 -16.59
C ALA A 107 -23.10 18.39 -17.17
N LYS A 108 -24.01 17.43 -16.91
CA LYS A 108 -25.44 17.64 -17.11
C LYS A 108 -25.86 18.70 -16.10
N LEU A 109 -25.86 19.95 -16.52
CA LEU A 109 -26.47 21.07 -15.82
C LEU A 109 -27.95 20.72 -15.65
N GLY A 110 -28.35 20.33 -14.44
CA GLY A 110 -29.69 19.93 -14.11
C GLY A 110 -30.68 21.08 -14.39
N GLN A 111 -31.72 20.75 -15.14
CA GLN A 111 -32.95 21.53 -15.22
C GLN A 111 -33.48 21.78 -13.80
N LEU A 112 -33.42 23.03 -13.33
CA LEU A 112 -34.27 23.49 -12.25
C LEU A 112 -35.68 23.67 -12.84
N ALA A 113 -36.63 22.90 -12.33
CA ALA A 113 -38.04 22.99 -12.73
C ALA A 113 -38.61 24.39 -12.43
N PRO A 114 -39.50 24.94 -13.27
CA PRO A 114 -40.11 26.24 -13.01
C PRO A 114 -41.08 26.13 -11.82
N VAL A 115 -40.93 27.05 -10.87
CA VAL A 115 -41.96 27.32 -9.86
C VAL A 115 -43.16 27.92 -10.59
N VAL A 116 -44.29 27.21 -10.55
CA VAL A 116 -45.61 27.67 -11.04
C VAL A 116 -46.09 28.82 -10.14
N PRO A 117 -46.76 29.86 -10.68
CA PRO A 117 -47.10 31.09 -9.96
C PRO A 117 -48.00 30.91 -8.73
#